data_AF-A0A1Q5FJF9-F1
#
_entry.id   AF-A0A1Q5FJF9-F1
#
_cell.length_a   1.000
_cell.length_b   1.000
_cell.length_c   1.000
_cell.angle_alpha   90.00
_cell.angle_beta   90.00
_cell.angle_gamma   90.00
#
_symmetry.space_group_name_H-M   'P 1'
#
loop_
_entity.id
_entity.type
_entity.pdbx_description
1 polymer ?
#
loop_
_entity_poly.entity_id
_entity_poly.type
_entity_poly.pdbx_seq_one_letter_code
_entity_poly.pdbx_strand_id
1 'polypeptide(L)'
;MPDRYARMLDLAVEVMSAEAPESVWPLLTGELLTALDGELIVVKEVPWTPEQGSVVIRSPRPLPEAGVDDDSVQAHIRSGYPFIDRYGASSDWTPQSAARVVGTRTWQNSPTADALRQAFGTRHVFGLPLPERGPHVSGFLVHRSGGDFSRHDERYGARVQPLLKAATAHRALLTALRKSSGSDHRRQANHALATPLTPRETNVLHLLATGLTAEVIGRRLGISPRTVHKHLNALYRKLGAADRLSAVLRAQNAGLLTGSADGHRGPDVADPPSR
;
A
#
# COMPACT_ATOMS: atom_id res chain seq x y z
N MET A 1 6.57 -22.51 22.46
CA MET A 1 7.90 -22.40 21.81
C MET A 1 7.99 -23.09 20.44
N PRO A 2 7.49 -24.33 20.22
CA PRO A 2 7.54 -24.97 18.88
C PRO A 2 6.73 -24.21 17.82
N ASP A 3 5.66 -23.57 18.25
CA ASP A 3 4.60 -23.01 17.42
C ASP A 3 5.00 -21.72 16.65
N ARG A 4 5.86 -20.86 17.23
CA ARG A 4 6.30 -19.61 16.56
C ARG A 4 7.30 -19.85 15.41
N TYR A 5 8.09 -20.92 15.46
CA TYR A 5 9.06 -21.24 14.40
C TYR A 5 8.40 -21.91 13.19
N ALA A 6 7.44 -22.81 13.45
CA ALA A 6 6.63 -23.41 12.39
C ALA A 6 5.90 -22.31 11.61
N ARG A 7 5.23 -21.38 12.31
CA ARG A 7 4.57 -20.23 11.67
C ARG A 7 5.51 -19.32 10.89
N MET A 8 6.76 -19.14 11.32
CA MET A 8 7.73 -18.35 10.57
C MET A 8 8.14 -19.02 9.24
N LEU A 9 8.21 -20.36 9.21
CA LEU A 9 8.45 -21.11 7.98
C LEU A 9 7.22 -21.08 7.08
N ASP A 10 6.03 -21.25 7.64
CA ASP A 10 4.76 -21.14 6.90
C ASP A 10 4.64 -19.75 6.27
N LEU A 11 4.91 -18.69 7.04
CA LEU A 11 4.96 -17.31 6.55
C LEU A 11 5.97 -17.14 5.41
N ALA A 12 7.15 -17.74 5.52
CA ALA A 12 8.16 -17.65 4.46
C ALA A 12 7.67 -18.32 3.17
N VAL A 13 7.06 -19.50 3.26
CA VAL A 13 6.50 -20.22 2.11
C VAL A 13 5.36 -19.44 1.48
N GLU A 14 4.44 -18.90 2.28
CA GLU A 14 3.31 -18.12 1.79
C GLU A 14 3.76 -16.82 1.11
N VAL A 15 4.73 -16.11 1.70
CA VAL A 15 5.29 -14.89 1.10
C VAL A 15 5.99 -15.18 -0.22
N MET A 16 6.75 -16.28 -0.31
CA MET A 16 7.41 -16.68 -1.57
C MET A 16 6.43 -17.18 -2.63
N SER A 17 5.27 -17.69 -2.22
CA SER A 17 4.22 -18.17 -3.12
C SER A 17 3.22 -17.07 -3.51
N ALA A 18 3.32 -15.88 -2.92
CA ALA A 18 2.43 -14.77 -3.20
C ALA A 18 2.70 -14.19 -4.60
N GLU A 19 1.79 -14.44 -5.55
CA GLU A 19 1.87 -13.83 -6.87
C GLU A 19 1.52 -12.34 -6.86
N ALA A 20 0.76 -11.91 -5.84
CA ALA A 20 0.23 -10.58 -5.62
C ALA A 20 1.04 -9.80 -4.57
N PRO A 21 1.75 -8.71 -4.94
CA PRO A 21 2.47 -7.87 -3.99
C PRO A 21 1.60 -7.38 -2.81
N GLU A 22 0.32 -7.12 -3.06
CA GLU A 22 -0.66 -6.66 -2.09
C GLU A 22 -1.03 -7.71 -1.04
N SER A 23 -0.92 -9.01 -1.34
CA SER A 23 -1.27 -10.08 -0.40
C SER A 23 -0.17 -10.33 0.63
N VAL A 24 1.05 -9.84 0.40
CA VAL A 24 2.19 -10.01 1.32
C VAL A 24 1.94 -9.29 2.65
N TRP A 25 1.33 -8.10 2.64
CA TRP A 25 1.19 -7.28 3.84
C TRP A 25 0.26 -7.86 4.92
N PRO A 26 -0.95 -8.34 4.58
CA PRO A 26 -1.82 -8.98 5.56
C PRO A 26 -1.17 -10.19 6.25
N LEU A 27 -0.40 -10.99 5.51
CA LEU A 27 0.30 -12.16 6.05
C LEU A 27 1.37 -11.75 7.07
N LEU A 28 2.25 -10.83 6.68
CA LEU A 28 3.32 -10.33 7.54
C LEU A 28 2.78 -9.65 8.80
N THR A 29 1.78 -8.78 8.63
CA THR A 29 1.22 -8.02 9.76
C THR A 29 0.42 -8.93 10.70
N GLY A 30 -0.35 -9.89 10.17
CA GLY A 30 -1.10 -10.87 10.96
C GLY A 30 -0.18 -11.75 11.82
N GLU A 31 0.90 -12.28 11.25
CA GLU A 31 1.84 -13.11 12.02
C GLU A 31 2.59 -12.28 13.06
N LEU A 32 3.02 -11.06 12.73
CA LEU A 32 3.69 -10.19 13.71
C LEU A 32 2.78 -9.83 14.89
N LEU A 33 1.52 -9.50 14.63
CA LEU A 33 0.54 -9.23 15.68
C LEU A 33 0.32 -10.47 16.56
N THR A 34 0.20 -11.65 15.97
CA THR A 34 -0.01 -12.90 16.71
C THR A 34 1.23 -13.29 17.52
N ALA A 35 2.42 -13.21 16.93
CA ALA A 35 3.66 -13.66 17.57
C ALA A 35 4.18 -12.70 18.65
N LEU A 36 3.84 -11.42 18.58
CA LEU A 36 4.28 -10.40 19.55
C LEU A 36 3.16 -9.95 20.50
N ASP A 37 2.03 -10.65 20.48
CA ASP A 37 0.83 -10.30 21.25
C ASP A 37 0.44 -8.82 21.04
N GLY A 38 0.53 -8.39 19.78
CA GLY A 38 0.26 -7.04 19.32
C GLY A 38 -1.22 -6.80 19.08
N GLU A 39 -1.66 -5.60 19.40
CA GLU A 39 -3.04 -5.14 19.16
C GLU A 39 -3.13 -4.27 17.92
N LEU A 40 -2.03 -3.60 17.59
CA LEU A 40 -1.91 -2.66 16.49
C LEU A 40 -0.52 -2.76 15.89
N ILE A 41 -0.42 -2.66 14.57
CA ILE A 41 0.85 -2.59 13.87
C ILE A 41 0.87 -1.43 12.90
N VAL A 42 1.97 -0.71 12.91
CA VAL A 42 2.22 0.43 12.04
C VAL A 42 3.35 0.05 11.10
N VAL A 43 3.10 0.14 9.80
CA VAL A 43 4.09 -0.15 8.75
C VAL A 43 4.57 1.17 8.14
N LYS A 44 5.88 1.34 8.09
CA LYS A 44 6.56 2.49 7.47
C LYS A 44 7.21 2.03 6.16
N GLU A 45 6.60 2.33 5.02
CA GLU A 45 6.98 1.79 3.70
C GLU A 45 7.72 2.76 2.75
N VAL A 46 7.75 4.07 3.05
CA VAL A 46 8.31 5.08 2.13
C VAL A 46 9.51 5.76 2.79
N PRO A 47 10.54 6.17 2.01
CA PRO A 47 11.61 7.04 2.48
C PRO A 47 11.06 8.21 3.30
N TRP A 48 11.31 8.14 4.61
CA TRP A 48 10.70 8.99 5.61
C TRP A 48 11.41 10.35 5.65
N THR A 49 10.65 11.44 5.44
CA THR A 49 11.06 12.82 5.71
C THR A 49 9.96 13.55 6.51
N PRO A 50 10.25 14.70 7.17
CA PRO A 50 9.24 15.50 7.84
C PRO A 50 8.09 15.97 6.92
N GLU A 51 8.33 16.09 5.61
CA GLU A 51 7.34 16.55 4.63
C GLU A 51 6.66 15.42 3.83
N GLN A 52 7.23 14.21 3.81
CA GLN A 52 6.74 13.09 3.00
C GLN A 52 6.82 11.76 3.75
N GLY A 53 5.69 11.05 3.81
CA GLY A 53 5.60 9.70 4.34
C GLY A 53 4.15 9.26 4.50
N SER A 54 3.83 8.08 3.98
CA SER A 54 2.58 7.38 4.31
C SER A 54 2.85 6.37 5.41
N VAL A 55 1.98 6.37 6.41
CA VAL A 55 1.97 5.40 7.48
C VAL A 55 0.78 4.50 7.25
N VAL A 56 1.02 3.18 7.16
CA VAL A 56 -0.06 2.21 7.04
C VAL A 56 -0.33 1.62 8.41
N ILE A 57 -1.48 1.94 8.96
CA ILE A 57 -1.93 1.40 10.25
C ILE A 57 -2.80 0.17 9.98
N ARG A 58 -2.52 -0.92 10.70
CA ARG A 58 -3.27 -2.18 10.62
C ARG A 58 -3.60 -2.68 12.03
N SER A 59 -4.84 -3.08 12.20
CA SER A 59 -5.37 -3.59 13.45
C SER A 59 -6.35 -4.73 13.16
N PRO A 60 -6.32 -5.85 13.91
CA PRO A 60 -7.35 -6.88 13.84
C PRO A 60 -8.71 -6.39 14.35
N ARG A 61 -8.71 -5.31 15.14
CA ARG A 61 -9.92 -4.68 15.71
C ARG A 61 -10.20 -3.34 15.01
N PRO A 62 -11.48 -2.94 14.86
CA PRO A 62 -11.82 -1.61 14.36
C PRO A 62 -11.14 -0.53 15.21
N LEU A 63 -10.45 0.41 14.56
CA LEU A 63 -9.84 1.56 15.23
C LEU A 63 -10.89 2.66 15.40
N PRO A 64 -10.81 3.47 16.47
CA PRO A 64 -11.68 4.64 16.62
C PRO A 64 -11.34 5.67 15.55
N GLU A 65 -12.29 6.05 14.70
CA GLU A 65 -12.09 7.01 13.59
C GLU A 65 -11.47 8.34 14.07
N ALA A 66 -11.88 8.82 15.25
CA ALA A 66 -11.43 10.10 15.82
C ALA A 66 -9.95 10.14 16.25
N GLY A 67 -9.24 9.00 16.34
CA GLY A 67 -7.85 8.95 16.79
C GLY A 67 -6.82 8.68 15.69
N VAL A 68 -7.23 8.17 14.54
CA VAL A 68 -6.31 7.73 13.45
C VAL A 68 -5.93 8.90 12.54
N ASP A 69 -6.88 9.78 12.23
CA ASP A 69 -6.71 10.94 11.35
C ASP A 69 -6.34 12.23 12.11
N ASP A 70 -6.13 12.14 13.43
CA ASP A 70 -5.66 13.28 14.22
C ASP A 70 -4.23 13.65 13.83
N ASP A 71 -4.04 14.90 13.38
CA ASP A 71 -2.76 15.40 12.88
C ASP A 71 -1.66 15.33 13.95
N SER A 72 -2.01 15.47 15.24
CA SER A 72 -1.06 15.35 16.35
C SER A 72 -0.59 13.90 16.51
N VAL A 73 -1.49 12.92 16.48
CA VAL A 73 -1.14 11.49 16.54
C VAL A 73 -0.27 11.09 15.34
N GLN A 74 -0.67 11.52 14.13
CA GLN A 74 0.13 11.29 12.93
C GLN A 74 1.51 11.96 13.04
N ALA A 75 1.61 13.18 13.58
CA ALA A 75 2.89 13.84 13.81
C ALA A 75 3.79 13.08 14.78
N HIS A 76 3.25 12.46 15.83
CA HIS A 76 4.02 11.65 16.78
C HIS A 76 4.44 10.29 16.20
N ILE A 77 3.57 9.63 15.43
CA ILE A 77 3.95 8.40 14.71
C ILE A 77 5.01 8.71 13.65
N ARG A 78 4.85 9.84 12.95
CA ARG A 78 5.84 10.37 12.00
C ARG A 78 7.14 10.63 12.72
N SER A 79 7.16 11.38 13.84
CA SER A 79 8.39 11.74 14.58
C SER A 79 9.30 10.53 14.82
N GLY A 80 8.73 9.33 14.95
CA GLY A 80 9.49 8.09 14.98
C GLY A 80 10.27 7.89 16.27
N TYR A 81 10.04 8.74 17.26
CA TYR A 81 10.62 8.60 18.59
C TYR A 81 10.19 7.27 19.26
N PRO A 82 11.09 6.55 19.94
CA PRO A 82 12.53 6.82 20.08
C PRO A 82 13.40 6.15 19.00
N PHE A 83 12.78 5.41 18.08
CA PHE A 83 13.46 4.52 17.15
C PHE A 83 14.25 5.27 16.09
N ILE A 84 13.82 6.46 15.72
CA ILE A 84 14.54 7.24 14.73
C ILE A 84 15.94 7.63 15.20
N ASP A 85 16.06 8.15 16.41
CA ASP A 85 17.36 8.55 16.97
C ASP A 85 18.25 7.32 17.13
N ARG A 86 17.62 6.18 17.42
CA ARG A 86 18.30 4.90 17.61
C ARG A 86 18.82 4.28 16.32
N TYR A 87 18.07 4.35 15.23
CA TYR A 87 18.38 3.64 13.99
C TYR A 87 18.88 4.55 12.87
N GLY A 88 18.46 5.83 12.85
CA GLY A 88 18.80 6.78 11.79
C GLY A 88 20.29 7.15 11.72
N ALA A 89 21.01 7.05 12.85
CA ALA A 89 22.45 7.32 12.93
C ALA A 89 23.29 6.10 13.33
N SER A 90 22.68 4.93 13.50
CA SER A 90 23.34 3.75 14.05
C SER A 90 23.56 2.66 13.01
N SER A 91 24.64 1.89 13.18
CA SER A 91 24.85 0.61 12.49
C SER A 91 24.11 -0.55 13.16
N ASP A 92 23.49 -0.31 14.31
CA ASP A 92 22.75 -1.33 15.06
C ASP A 92 21.25 -1.22 14.81
N TRP A 93 20.74 -2.24 14.12
CA TRP A 93 19.35 -2.39 13.69
C TRP A 93 18.60 -3.45 14.51
N THR A 94 19.08 -3.76 15.71
CA THR A 94 18.49 -4.79 16.56
C THR A 94 17.04 -4.42 16.92
N PRO A 95 16.06 -5.31 16.70
CA PRO A 95 14.68 -5.09 17.12
C PRO A 95 14.50 -5.01 18.64
N GLN A 96 13.86 -3.96 19.13
CA GLN A 96 13.81 -3.61 20.56
C GLN A 96 12.53 -2.84 20.94
N SER A 97 12.15 -2.87 22.22
CA SER A 97 11.06 -2.04 22.76
C SER A 97 11.51 -0.58 22.93
N ALA A 98 10.58 0.37 22.88
CA ALA A 98 10.90 1.78 23.15
C ALA A 98 11.48 1.98 24.56
N ALA A 99 10.96 1.26 25.56
CA ALA A 99 11.49 1.30 26.91
C ALA A 99 12.92 0.73 27.01
N ARG A 100 13.32 -0.18 26.12
CA ARG A 100 14.70 -0.64 26.03
C ARG A 100 15.64 0.41 25.42
N VAL A 101 15.14 1.19 24.47
CA VAL A 101 15.90 2.24 23.78
C VAL A 101 16.16 3.44 24.70
N VAL A 102 15.13 3.98 25.36
CA VAL A 102 15.25 5.24 26.16
C VAL A 102 15.02 5.07 27.66
N GLY A 103 14.65 3.87 28.11
CA GLY A 103 14.23 3.60 29.49
C GLY A 103 12.72 3.73 29.67
N THR A 104 12.16 2.90 30.57
CA THR A 104 10.71 2.82 30.81
C THR A 104 10.08 4.15 31.22
N ARG A 105 10.69 4.87 32.18
CA ARG A 105 10.16 6.16 32.65
C ARG A 105 10.23 7.24 31.57
N THR A 106 11.34 7.29 30.84
CA THR A 106 11.54 8.24 29.74
C THR A 106 10.49 8.03 28.65
N TRP A 107 10.25 6.78 28.26
CA TRP A 107 9.22 6.43 27.30
C TRP A 107 7.82 6.83 27.81
N GLN A 108 7.45 6.40 29.02
CA GLN A 108 6.12 6.64 29.58
C GLN A 108 5.76 8.12 29.73
N ASN A 109 6.75 8.97 29.96
CA ASN A 109 6.58 10.42 30.10
C ASN A 109 6.77 11.19 28.79
N SER A 110 6.94 10.48 27.66
CA SER A 110 7.16 11.12 26.37
C SER A 110 5.83 11.56 25.73
N PRO A 111 5.81 12.69 25.00
CA PRO A 111 4.63 13.11 24.23
C PRO A 111 4.13 12.04 23.25
N THR A 112 5.05 11.25 22.69
CA THR A 112 4.72 10.15 21.78
C THR A 112 3.95 9.03 22.48
N ALA A 113 4.38 8.62 23.67
CA ALA A 113 3.67 7.60 24.44
C ALA A 113 2.29 8.10 24.89
N ASP A 114 2.18 9.37 25.28
CA ASP A 114 0.91 9.97 25.66
C ASP A 114 -0.07 10.04 24.48
N ALA A 115 0.39 10.46 23.30
CA ALA A 115 -0.42 10.49 22.08
C ALA A 115 -0.90 9.09 21.67
N LEU A 116 0.01 8.10 21.65
CA LEU A 116 -0.34 6.70 21.31
C LEU A 116 -1.32 6.09 22.32
N ARG A 117 -1.20 6.45 23.60
CA ARG A 117 -2.12 6.00 24.64
C ARG A 117 -3.51 6.61 24.46
N GLN A 118 -3.59 7.90 24.13
CA GLN A 118 -4.85 8.59 23.88
C GLN A 118 -5.55 8.08 22.62
N ALA A 119 -4.80 7.87 21.54
CA ALA A 119 -5.35 7.47 20.25
C ALA A 119 -5.72 5.99 20.15
N PHE A 120 -4.86 5.12 20.69
CA PHE A 120 -4.96 3.67 20.48
C PHE A 120 -5.08 2.86 21.77
N GLY A 121 -5.00 3.47 22.95
CA GLY A 121 -4.98 2.76 24.23
C GLY A 121 -3.72 1.92 24.47
N THR A 122 -2.72 2.05 23.59
CA THR A 122 -1.47 1.26 23.67
C THR A 122 -0.45 1.96 24.56
N ARG A 123 0.37 1.17 25.26
CA ARG A 123 1.39 1.69 26.21
C ARG A 123 2.81 1.31 25.83
N HIS A 124 2.95 0.24 25.07
CA HIS A 124 4.22 -0.33 24.68
C HIS A 124 4.31 -0.41 23.17
N VAL A 125 5.50 -0.12 22.64
CA VAL A 125 5.81 -0.24 21.22
C VAL A 125 7.13 -0.99 21.04
N PHE A 126 7.15 -1.88 20.06
CA PHE A 126 8.31 -2.67 19.64
C PHE A 126 8.70 -2.31 18.22
N GLY A 127 9.95 -1.90 18.04
CA GLY A 127 10.49 -1.53 16.75
C GLY A 127 11.16 -2.72 16.07
N LEU A 128 10.72 -3.00 14.83
CA LEU A 128 11.30 -3.97 13.91
C LEU A 128 11.79 -3.22 12.67
N PRO A 129 12.98 -2.62 12.71
CA PRO A 129 13.45 -1.85 11.58
C PRO A 129 13.90 -2.80 10.46
N LEU A 130 13.74 -2.36 9.21
CA LEU A 130 14.24 -3.04 8.02
C LEU A 130 15.28 -2.13 7.38
N PRO A 131 16.59 -2.40 7.57
CA PRO A 131 17.61 -1.57 6.96
C PRO A 131 17.57 -1.70 5.43
N GLU A 132 17.25 -0.58 4.77
CA GLU A 132 17.31 -0.39 3.32
C GLU A 132 18.61 0.32 2.90
N ARG A 133 18.91 0.32 1.59
CA ARG A 133 20.01 1.13 1.04
C ARG A 133 19.55 2.58 0.92
N GLY A 134 19.98 3.46 1.83
CA GLY A 134 19.69 4.89 1.80
C GLY A 134 19.54 5.49 3.20
N PRO A 135 19.27 6.80 3.34
CA PRO A 135 19.14 7.48 4.64
C PRO A 135 17.81 7.21 5.35
N HIS A 136 17.05 6.20 4.92
CA HIS A 136 15.66 5.98 5.35
C HIS A 136 15.52 4.70 6.17
N VAL A 137 14.81 4.82 7.29
CA VAL A 137 14.45 3.71 8.17
C VAL A 137 13.03 3.26 7.81
N SER A 138 12.89 2.09 7.20
CA SER A 138 11.59 1.43 7.02
C SER A 138 11.40 0.34 8.09
N GLY A 139 10.18 -0.17 8.23
CA GLY A 139 9.92 -1.32 9.10
C GLY A 139 8.57 -1.29 9.79
N PHE A 140 8.47 -2.05 10.88
CA PHE A 140 7.24 -2.28 11.61
C PHE A 140 7.34 -1.79 13.04
N LEU A 141 6.24 -1.23 13.54
CA LEU A 141 6.07 -0.91 14.95
C LEU A 141 4.88 -1.70 15.45
N VAL A 142 5.10 -2.60 16.40
CA VAL A 142 4.03 -3.39 17.03
C VAL A 142 3.68 -2.76 18.36
N HIS A 143 2.40 -2.50 18.57
CA HIS A 143 1.87 -1.81 19.73
C HIS A 143 0.96 -2.74 20.54
N ARG A 144 1.02 -2.62 21.87
CA ARG A 144 0.14 -3.35 22.79
C ARG A 144 -0.12 -2.57 24.09
N SER A 145 -1.21 -2.88 24.76
CA SER A 145 -1.66 -2.21 25.99
C SER A 145 -1.19 -2.90 27.29
N GLY A 146 -0.84 -4.19 27.19
CA GLY A 146 -0.41 -5.06 28.30
C GLY A 146 1.00 -4.78 28.81
N GLY A 147 1.80 -5.82 29.06
CA GLY A 147 3.19 -5.67 29.53
C GLY A 147 4.17 -5.25 28.42
N ASP A 148 5.34 -4.72 28.80
CA ASP A 148 6.40 -4.41 27.84
C ASP A 148 6.98 -5.66 27.16
N PHE A 149 7.63 -5.49 26.01
CA PHE A 149 8.22 -6.58 25.24
C PHE A 149 9.39 -7.22 25.97
N SER A 150 9.37 -8.55 26.02
CA SER A 150 10.36 -9.35 26.73
C SER A 150 11.62 -9.55 25.89
N ARG A 151 12.70 -10.02 26.53
CA ARG A 151 13.89 -10.52 25.80
C ARG A 151 13.59 -11.69 24.87
N HIS A 152 12.45 -12.37 25.05
CA HIS A 152 12.03 -13.41 24.11
C HIS A 152 11.46 -12.80 22.83
N ASP A 153 10.66 -11.74 22.96
CA ASP A 153 10.10 -10.97 21.85
C ASP A 153 11.21 -10.29 21.02
N GLU A 154 12.21 -9.72 21.68
CA GLU A 154 13.42 -9.19 21.02
C GLU A 154 14.15 -10.26 20.19
N ARG A 155 14.36 -11.45 20.77
CA ARG A 155 15.02 -12.57 20.09
C ARG A 155 14.20 -13.09 18.92
N TYR A 156 12.87 -13.12 19.05
CA TYR A 156 11.97 -13.45 17.94
C TYR A 156 12.10 -12.41 16.83
N GLY A 157 12.01 -11.12 17.18
CA GLY A 157 12.17 -10.01 16.25
C GLY A 157 13.46 -10.08 15.46
N ALA A 158 14.59 -10.32 16.14
CA ALA A 158 15.89 -10.48 15.49
C ALA A 158 15.96 -11.68 14.52
N ARG A 159 15.23 -12.77 14.81
CA ARG A 159 15.19 -13.97 13.94
C ARG A 159 14.28 -13.79 12.72
N VAL A 160 13.17 -13.07 12.86
CA VAL A 160 12.22 -12.85 11.76
C VAL A 160 12.64 -11.67 10.87
N GLN A 161 13.42 -10.72 11.38
CA GLN A 161 13.84 -9.51 10.65
C GLN A 161 14.48 -9.79 9.27
N PRO A 162 15.39 -10.77 9.09
CA PRO A 162 15.92 -11.09 7.76
C PRO A 162 14.86 -11.58 6.77
N LEU A 163 13.88 -12.36 7.25
CA LEU A 163 12.76 -12.82 6.44
C LEU A 163 11.87 -11.65 6.03
N LEU A 164 11.53 -10.75 6.97
CA LEU A 164 10.76 -9.55 6.68
C LEU A 164 11.46 -8.67 5.64
N LYS A 165 12.79 -8.53 5.73
CA LYS A 165 13.58 -7.79 4.75
C LYS A 165 13.50 -8.45 3.36
N ALA A 166 13.65 -9.76 3.28
CA ALA A 166 13.53 -10.50 2.03
C ALA A 166 12.12 -10.40 1.44
N ALA A 167 11.08 -10.50 2.27
CA ALA A 167 9.68 -10.35 1.88
C ALA A 167 9.39 -8.99 1.25
N THR A 168 9.84 -7.91 1.91
CA THR A 168 9.67 -6.53 1.41
C THR A 168 10.42 -6.32 0.09
N ALA A 169 11.64 -6.85 -0.04
CA ALA A 169 12.41 -6.79 -1.28
C ALA A 169 11.75 -7.58 -2.41
N HIS A 170 11.23 -8.78 -2.13
CA HIS A 170 10.51 -9.62 -3.09
C HIS A 170 9.25 -8.91 -3.61
N ARG A 171 8.47 -8.31 -2.70
CA ARG A 171 7.30 -7.50 -3.06
C ARG A 171 7.67 -6.31 -3.97
N ALA A 172 8.74 -5.59 -3.65
CA ALA A 172 9.21 -4.47 -4.46
C ALA A 172 9.61 -4.93 -5.86
N LEU A 173 10.27 -6.09 -5.97
CA LEU A 173 10.61 -6.70 -7.25
C LEU A 173 9.36 -7.10 -8.05
N LEU A 174 8.41 -7.83 -7.45
CA LEU A 174 7.15 -8.20 -8.12
C LEU A 174 6.37 -6.97 -8.59
N THR A 175 6.35 -5.91 -7.79
CA THR A 175 5.72 -4.63 -8.17
C THR A 175 6.41 -3.99 -9.37
N ALA A 176 7.74 -4.01 -9.40
CA ALA A 176 8.52 -3.50 -10.52
C ALA A 176 8.30 -4.33 -11.80
N LEU A 177 8.31 -5.66 -11.69
CA LEU A 177 8.06 -6.58 -12.80
C LEU A 177 6.65 -6.43 -13.38
N ARG A 178 5.62 -6.30 -12.54
CA ARG A 178 4.24 -6.04 -13.00
C ARG A 178 4.15 -4.71 -13.76
N LYS A 179 4.82 -3.67 -13.29
CA LYS A 179 4.87 -2.37 -13.97
C LYS A 179 5.59 -2.45 -15.33
N SER A 180 6.72 -3.16 -15.41
CA SER A 180 7.46 -3.33 -16.66
C SER A 180 6.68 -4.19 -17.65
N SER A 181 6.15 -5.35 -17.22
CA SER A 181 5.35 -6.23 -18.07
C SER A 181 4.09 -5.54 -18.59
N GLY A 182 3.36 -4.78 -17.77
CA GLY A 182 2.20 -4.02 -18.26
C GLY A 182 2.58 -2.98 -19.31
N SER A 183 3.75 -2.32 -19.15
CA SER A 183 4.25 -1.37 -20.14
C SER A 183 4.70 -2.06 -21.44
N ASP A 184 5.35 -3.22 -21.35
CA ASP A 184 5.80 -3.99 -22.51
C ASP A 184 4.63 -4.63 -23.26
N HIS A 185 3.65 -5.20 -22.55
CA HIS A 185 2.42 -5.73 -23.18
C HIS A 185 1.66 -4.62 -23.90
N ARG A 186 1.53 -3.43 -23.29
CA ARG A 186 0.87 -2.29 -23.95
C ARG A 186 1.67 -1.79 -25.16
N ARG A 187 3.00 -1.82 -25.13
CA ARG A 187 3.86 -1.49 -26.28
C ARG A 187 3.71 -2.53 -27.39
N GLN A 188 3.76 -3.81 -27.06
CA GLN A 188 3.56 -4.93 -27.99
C GLN A 188 2.17 -4.87 -28.64
N ALA A 189 1.14 -4.62 -27.84
CA ALA A 189 -0.24 -4.44 -28.29
C ALA A 189 -0.37 -3.27 -29.27
N ASN A 190 0.23 -2.12 -28.94
CA ASN A 190 0.27 -0.97 -29.84
C ASN A 190 1.04 -1.25 -31.14
N HIS A 191 2.07 -2.11 -31.10
CA HIS A 191 2.83 -2.53 -32.27
C HIS A 191 2.06 -3.57 -33.12
N ALA A 192 1.22 -4.39 -32.50
CA ALA A 192 0.37 -5.34 -33.19
C ALA A 192 -0.81 -4.66 -33.93
N LEU A 193 -1.18 -3.44 -33.52
CA LEU A 193 -2.10 -2.61 -34.29
C LEU A 193 -1.42 -2.11 -35.56
N ALA A 194 -2.09 -2.21 -36.71
CA ALA A 194 -1.62 -1.62 -37.97
C ALA A 194 -1.36 -0.11 -37.86
N THR A 195 -1.98 0.56 -36.89
CA THR A 195 -1.68 1.94 -36.53
C THR A 195 -1.79 2.11 -35.01
N PRO A 196 -0.73 2.56 -34.30
CA PRO A 196 -0.78 2.78 -32.86
C PRO A 196 -1.89 3.76 -32.43
N LEU A 197 -2.44 3.55 -31.24
CA LEU A 197 -3.36 4.52 -30.64
C LEU A 197 -2.60 5.77 -30.21
N THR A 198 -3.19 6.93 -30.46
CA THR A 198 -2.71 8.21 -29.93
C THR A 198 -3.06 8.33 -28.45
N PRO A 199 -2.36 9.19 -27.67
CA PRO A 199 -2.68 9.39 -26.25
C PRO A 199 -4.15 9.76 -25.99
N ARG A 200 -4.77 10.53 -26.89
CA ARG A 200 -6.19 10.90 -26.79
C ARG A 200 -7.13 9.73 -27.07
N GLU A 201 -6.83 8.91 -28.06
CA GLU A 201 -7.61 7.69 -28.33
C GLU A 201 -7.51 6.69 -27.16
N THR A 202 -6.33 6.55 -26.54
CA THR A 202 -6.14 5.72 -25.33
C THR A 202 -6.98 6.22 -24.15
N ASN A 203 -6.99 7.53 -23.89
CA ASN A 203 -7.81 8.10 -22.81
C ASN A 203 -9.32 7.88 -23.07
N VAL A 204 -9.75 8.04 -24.32
CA VAL A 204 -11.14 7.76 -24.72
C VAL A 204 -11.46 6.26 -24.57
N LEU A 205 -10.54 5.36 -24.93
CA LEU A 205 -10.70 3.91 -24.77
C LEU A 205 -10.92 3.50 -23.31
N HIS A 206 -10.12 4.04 -22.39
CA HIS A 206 -10.25 3.73 -20.96
C HIS A 206 -11.60 4.18 -20.40
N LEU A 207 -12.05 5.39 -20.75
CA LEU A 207 -13.36 5.88 -20.31
C LEU A 207 -14.53 5.18 -21.02
N LEU A 208 -14.32 4.71 -22.26
CA LEU A 208 -15.30 3.88 -22.96
C LEU A 208 -15.47 2.51 -22.27
N ALA A 209 -14.36 1.91 -21.82
CA ALA A 209 -14.37 0.62 -21.15
C ALA A 209 -15.11 0.63 -19.79
N THR A 210 -15.23 1.80 -19.14
CA THR A 210 -16.00 1.96 -17.90
C THR A 210 -17.50 2.21 -18.12
N GLY A 211 -17.99 2.10 -19.35
CA GLY A 211 -19.42 2.25 -19.67
C GLY A 211 -19.91 3.69 -19.86
N LEU A 212 -19.03 4.69 -19.84
CA LEU A 212 -19.43 6.10 -19.94
C LEU A 212 -19.92 6.48 -21.35
N THR A 213 -20.90 7.37 -21.42
CA THR A 213 -21.38 7.93 -22.70
C THR A 213 -20.41 8.97 -23.25
N ALA A 214 -20.48 9.26 -24.55
CA ALA A 214 -19.60 10.25 -25.19
C ALA A 214 -19.73 11.66 -24.58
N GLU A 215 -20.91 11.99 -24.05
CA GLU A 215 -21.16 13.25 -23.34
C GLU A 215 -20.39 13.32 -22.02
N VAL A 216 -20.45 12.24 -21.23
CA VAL A 216 -19.71 12.15 -19.97
C VAL A 216 -18.20 12.12 -20.22
N ILE A 217 -17.75 11.38 -21.24
CA ILE A 217 -16.34 11.34 -21.66
C ILE A 217 -15.88 12.74 -22.09
N GLY A 218 -16.69 13.47 -22.86
CA GLY A 218 -16.38 14.81 -23.31
C GLY A 218 -16.18 15.78 -22.14
N ARG A 219 -17.10 15.75 -21.17
CA ARG A 219 -16.99 16.54 -19.93
C ARG A 219 -15.71 16.21 -19.16
N ARG A 220 -15.39 14.93 -18.96
CA ARG A 220 -14.18 14.50 -18.22
C ARG A 220 -12.87 14.88 -18.92
N LEU A 221 -12.87 14.92 -20.25
CA LEU A 221 -11.67 15.22 -21.05
C LEU A 221 -11.57 16.69 -21.48
N GLY A 222 -12.54 17.53 -21.14
CA GLY A 222 -12.60 18.94 -21.54
C GLY A 222 -12.79 19.14 -23.05
N ILE A 223 -13.51 18.23 -23.73
CA ILE A 223 -13.74 18.27 -25.18
C ILE A 223 -15.21 18.05 -25.53
N SER A 224 -15.63 18.49 -26.73
CA SER A 224 -17.02 18.30 -27.17
C SER A 224 -17.37 16.81 -27.36
N PRO A 225 -18.63 16.38 -27.17
CA PRO A 225 -19.07 15.02 -27.48
C PRO A 225 -18.82 14.64 -28.94
N ARG A 226 -18.93 15.61 -29.86
CA ARG A 226 -18.57 15.46 -31.27
C ARG A 226 -17.09 15.09 -31.45
N THR A 227 -16.19 15.71 -30.68
CA THR A 227 -14.76 15.37 -30.68
C THR A 227 -14.53 13.97 -30.12
N VAL A 228 -15.27 13.56 -29.10
CA VAL A 228 -15.23 12.17 -28.59
C VAL A 228 -15.65 11.18 -29.67
N HIS A 229 -16.74 11.43 -30.39
CA HIS A 229 -17.18 10.57 -31.51
C HIS A 229 -16.12 10.46 -32.60
N LYS A 230 -15.39 11.54 -32.90
CA LYS A 230 -14.27 11.50 -33.84
C LYS A 230 -13.15 10.57 -33.37
N HIS A 231 -12.80 10.62 -32.08
CA HIS A 231 -11.82 9.70 -31.49
C HIS A 231 -12.33 8.25 -31.47
N LEU A 232 -13.60 8.01 -31.16
CA LEU A 232 -14.20 6.68 -31.19
C LEU A 232 -14.19 6.07 -32.59
N ASN A 233 -14.52 6.85 -33.63
CA ASN A 233 -14.47 6.36 -35.01
C ASN A 233 -13.04 5.99 -35.44
N ALA A 234 -12.05 6.82 -35.08
CA ALA A 234 -10.65 6.50 -35.35
C ALA A 234 -10.19 5.25 -34.59
N LEU A 235 -10.63 5.11 -33.34
CA LEU A 235 -10.35 3.96 -32.49
C LEU A 235 -10.98 2.67 -33.03
N TYR A 236 -12.25 2.69 -33.43
CA TYR A 236 -12.93 1.53 -34.02
C TYR A 236 -12.21 1.05 -35.27
N ARG A 237 -11.80 1.98 -36.14
CA ARG A 237 -11.00 1.65 -37.33
C ARG A 237 -9.65 1.00 -36.96
N LYS A 238 -8.95 1.52 -35.97
CA LYS A 238 -7.64 0.97 -35.54
C LYS A 238 -7.76 -0.41 -34.89
N LEU A 239 -8.85 -0.66 -34.16
CA LEU A 239 -9.13 -1.96 -33.54
C LEU A 239 -9.84 -2.95 -34.47
N GLY A 240 -10.26 -2.51 -35.67
CA GLY A 240 -11.11 -3.30 -36.57
C GLY A 240 -12.48 -3.64 -35.98
N ALA A 241 -12.98 -2.80 -35.07
CA ALA A 241 -14.25 -3.00 -34.38
C ALA A 241 -15.41 -2.34 -35.14
N ALA A 242 -16.59 -2.95 -35.09
CA ALA A 242 -17.81 -2.43 -35.72
C ALA A 242 -18.67 -1.63 -34.74
N ASP A 243 -18.52 -1.89 -33.44
CA ASP A 243 -19.34 -1.29 -32.40
C ASP A 243 -18.54 -1.13 -31.09
N ARG A 244 -19.18 -0.50 -30.11
CA ARG A 244 -18.60 -0.24 -28.78
C ARG A 244 -18.13 -1.51 -28.10
N LEU A 245 -18.96 -2.55 -28.10
CA LEU A 245 -18.71 -3.78 -27.36
C LEU A 245 -17.52 -4.52 -27.97
N SER A 246 -17.52 -4.71 -29.29
CA SER A 246 -16.42 -5.31 -30.04
C SER A 246 -15.12 -4.51 -29.91
N ALA A 247 -15.18 -3.17 -29.83
CA ALA A 247 -13.99 -2.35 -29.58
C ALA A 247 -13.40 -2.61 -28.20
N VAL A 248 -14.23 -2.65 -27.15
CA VAL A 248 -13.78 -2.94 -25.78
C VAL A 248 -13.23 -4.36 -25.69
N LEU A 249 -13.93 -5.35 -26.23
CA LEU A 249 -13.49 -6.76 -26.21
C LEU A 249 -12.16 -6.96 -26.95
N ARG A 250 -12.00 -6.34 -28.14
CA ARG A 250 -10.75 -6.42 -28.90
C ARG A 250 -9.61 -5.70 -28.18
N ALA A 251 -9.88 -4.56 -27.56
CA ALA A 251 -8.90 -3.86 -26.75
C ALA A 251 -8.48 -4.66 -25.49
N GLN A 252 -9.42 -5.37 -24.85
CA GLN A 252 -9.13 -6.28 -23.74
C GLN A 252 -8.27 -7.46 -24.21
N ASN A 253 -8.67 -8.15 -25.30
CA ASN A 253 -7.91 -9.27 -25.87
C ASN A 253 -6.51 -8.86 -26.33
N ALA A 254 -6.36 -7.62 -26.80
CA ALA A 254 -5.07 -7.06 -27.17
C ALA A 254 -4.24 -6.56 -25.97
N GLY A 255 -4.75 -6.58 -24.73
CA GLY A 255 -4.03 -6.07 -23.55
C GLY A 255 -3.90 -4.54 -23.50
N LEU A 256 -4.73 -3.81 -24.26
CA LEU A 256 -4.76 -2.33 -24.28
C LEU A 256 -5.55 -1.75 -23.10
N LEU A 257 -6.32 -2.58 -22.39
CA LEU A 257 -7.10 -2.24 -21.21
C LEU A 257 -6.62 -3.10 -20.04
N THR A 258 -5.78 -2.54 -19.16
CA THR A 258 -5.45 -3.15 -17.87
C THR A 258 -6.47 -2.70 -16.82
N GLY A 259 -7.08 -3.65 -16.10
CA GLY A 259 -8.08 -3.36 -15.09
C GLY A 259 -7.49 -2.51 -13.96
N SER A 260 -7.97 -1.27 -13.83
CA SER A 260 -7.91 -0.56 -12.56
C SER A 260 -9.03 -1.14 -11.71
N ALA A 261 -8.71 -2.11 -10.86
CA ALA A 261 -9.54 -2.46 -9.73
C ALA A 261 -9.43 -1.33 -8.69
N ASP A 262 -10.04 -0.18 -9.00
CA ASP A 262 -10.36 0.84 -8.01
C ASP A 262 -11.84 1.21 -8.21
N GLY A 263 -12.61 1.00 -7.15
CA GLY A 263 -14.07 0.93 -7.16
C GLY A 263 -14.76 2.17 -7.71
N HIS A 264 -15.63 1.97 -8.70
CA HIS A 264 -16.81 2.82 -8.87
C HIS A 264 -17.88 2.39 -7.86
N ARG A 265 -17.89 3.00 -6.67
CA ARG A 265 -19.16 3.60 -6.21
C ARG A 265 -19.19 4.99 -6.85
N GLY A 266 -19.97 5.15 -7.92
CA GLY A 266 -20.26 6.48 -8.43
C GLY A 266 -21.00 7.29 -7.36
N PRO A 267 -20.80 8.61 -7.26
CA PRO A 267 -21.70 9.44 -6.50
C PRO A 267 -23.07 9.37 -7.17
N ASP A 268 -24.08 9.04 -6.37
CA ASP A 268 -25.49 9.10 -6.69
C ASP A 268 -25.82 10.50 -7.24
N VAL A 269 -26.20 10.57 -8.52
CA VAL A 269 -26.62 11.83 -9.13
C VAL A 269 -28.08 12.00 -8.74
N ALA A 270 -28.31 12.81 -7.71
CA ALA A 270 -29.63 13.25 -7.31
C ALA A 270 -30.36 13.89 -8.50
N ASP A 271 -31.57 13.39 -8.76
CA ASP A 271 -32.55 13.94 -9.69
C ASP A 271 -32.93 15.37 -9.25
N PRO A 272 -33.00 16.37 -10.14
CA PRO A 272 -33.51 17.69 -9.77
C PRO A 272 -35.02 17.63 -9.50
N PRO A 273 -35.55 18.38 -8.52
CA PRO A 273 -36.96 18.35 -8.21
C PRO A 273 -37.78 18.90 -9.38
N SER A 274 -38.82 18.13 -9.74
CA SER A 274 -39.84 18.55 -10.68
C SER A 274 -40.86 19.45 -9.98
N ARG A 275 -40.91 20.71 -10.43
CA ARG A 275 -41.93 21.75 -10.19
C ARG A 275 -42.03 22.35 -8.78
#